data_AF-A0A9D9DDZ7-F1
#
_entry.id   AF-A0A9D9DDZ7-F1
#
_cell.length_a   1.000
_cell.length_b   1.000
_cell.length_c   1.000
_cell.angle_alpha   90.00
_cell.angle_beta   90.00
_cell.angle_gamma   90.00
#
_symmetry.space_group_name_H-M   'P 1'
#
loop_
_entity.id
_entity.type
_entity.pdbx_description
1 polymer ?
#
loop_
_entity_poly.entity_id
_entity_poly.type
_entity_poly.pdbx_seq_one_letter_code
_entity_poly.pdbx_strand_id
1 'polypeptide(L)'
;MTNNTKENLKSAFALKFSIRDMGTLIGLVVIFAVFAALSPVFLTVPNLVNILQQSAINAIVALGMTLVIISAGIDLSVGPVAALAAVICASMMVAGVPVPVAVIGALLCGALYGVFNGVLIA
;
A
#
# COMPACT_ATOMS: atom_id res chain seq x y z
N MET A 1 -39.12 -26.59 -10.63
CA MET A 1 -37.83 -25.86 -10.49
C MET A 1 -36.76 -26.90 -10.17
N THR A 2 -35.94 -27.25 -11.18
CA THR A 2 -35.04 -28.42 -11.20
C THR A 2 -33.74 -28.16 -10.42
N ASN A 3 -33.15 -29.22 -9.84
CA ASN A 3 -31.90 -29.18 -9.06
C ASN A 3 -30.72 -28.50 -9.79
N ASN A 4 -30.74 -28.47 -11.12
CA ASN A 4 -29.72 -27.85 -11.97
C ASN A 4 -29.52 -26.34 -11.76
N THR A 5 -30.56 -25.59 -11.38
CA THR A 5 -30.41 -24.14 -11.17
C THR A 5 -29.68 -23.83 -9.86
N LYS A 6 -29.79 -24.71 -8.85
CA LYS A 6 -29.10 -24.53 -7.56
C LYS A 6 -27.61 -24.91 -7.61
N GLU A 7 -27.23 -25.88 -8.44
CA GLU A 7 -25.81 -26.22 -8.65
C GLU A 7 -25.05 -25.13 -9.40
N ASN A 8 -25.67 -24.52 -10.42
CA ASN A 8 -25.05 -23.42 -11.18
C ASN A 8 -24.86 -22.14 -10.34
N LEU A 9 -25.73 -21.90 -9.36
CA LEU A 9 -25.55 -20.80 -8.41
C LEU A 9 -24.38 -21.05 -7.44
N LYS A 10 -24.11 -22.31 -7.08
CA LYS A 10 -22.96 -22.68 -6.25
C LYS A 10 -21.64 -22.60 -7.02
N SER A 11 -21.63 -22.92 -8.32
CA SER A 11 -20.43 -22.86 -9.16
C SER A 11 -20.08 -21.45 -9.60
N ALA A 12 -21.06 -20.55 -9.81
CA ALA A 12 -20.80 -19.14 -10.09
C ALA A 12 -20.14 -18.39 -8.92
N PHE A 13 -20.35 -18.86 -7.69
CA PHE A 13 -19.72 -18.33 -6.48
C PHE A 13 -18.56 -19.22 -5.97
N ALA A 14 -18.25 -20.30 -6.67
CA ALA A 14 -17.10 -21.14 -6.35
C ALA A 14 -15.84 -20.42 -6.83
N LEU A 15 -15.27 -19.61 -5.93
CA LEU A 15 -13.90 -19.12 -6.04
C LEU A 15 -12.97 -20.33 -6.16
N LYS A 16 -12.69 -20.75 -7.40
CA LYS A 16 -11.72 -21.80 -7.71
C LYS A 16 -10.32 -21.21 -7.54
N PHE A 17 -9.89 -21.07 -6.29
CA PHE A 17 -8.57 -20.57 -5.96
C PHE A 17 -7.52 -21.61 -6.37
N SER A 18 -6.74 -21.31 -7.41
CA SER A 18 -5.59 -22.13 -7.76
C SER A 18 -4.45 -21.84 -6.79
N ILE A 19 -3.70 -22.85 -6.35
CA ILE A 19 -2.43 -22.66 -5.62
C ILE A 19 -1.49 -21.71 -6.37
N ARG A 20 -1.60 -21.69 -7.70
CA ARG A 20 -0.83 -20.79 -8.58
C ARG A 20 -1.20 -19.31 -8.37
N ASP A 21 -2.45 -19.02 -8.04
CA ASP A 21 -2.95 -17.66 -7.81
C ASP A 21 -2.62 -17.15 -6.39
N MET A 22 -2.26 -18.06 -5.48
CA MET A 22 -1.86 -17.74 -4.09
C MET A 22 -0.35 -17.68 -3.87
N GLY A 23 0.46 -17.75 -4.93
CA GLY A 23 1.93 -17.87 -4.81
C GLY A 23 2.55 -16.79 -3.91
N THR A 24 2.10 -15.54 -4.02
CA THR A 24 2.55 -14.42 -3.19
C THR A 24 2.16 -14.56 -1.72
N LEU A 25 0.94 -15.02 -1.43
CA LEU A 25 0.49 -15.24 -0.06
C LEU A 25 1.21 -16.43 0.58
N ILE A 26 1.41 -17.51 -0.17
CA ILE A 26 2.18 -18.68 0.27
C ILE A 26 3.62 -18.25 0.57
N GLY A 27 4.24 -17.48 -0.33
CA GLY A 27 5.57 -16.92 -0.13
C GLY A 27 5.67 -16.06 1.13
N LEU A 28 4.68 -15.20 1.38
CA LEU A 28 4.60 -14.39 2.60
C LEU A 28 4.53 -15.25 3.87
N VAL A 29 3.68 -16.27 3.89
CA VAL A 29 3.55 -17.16 5.06
C VAL A 29 4.84 -17.92 5.31
N VAL A 30 5.47 -18.46 4.25
CA VAL A 30 6.74 -19.20 4.36
C VAL A 30 7.85 -18.30 4.90
N ILE A 31 8.05 -17.12 4.31
CA ILE A 31 9.13 -16.23 4.73
C ILE A 31 8.89 -15.70 6.16
N PHE A 32 7.64 -15.43 6.52
CA PHE A 32 7.27 -15.03 7.88
C PHE A 32 7.61 -16.13 8.90
N ALA A 33 7.22 -17.38 8.62
CA ALA A 33 7.51 -18.52 9.49
C ALA A 33 9.03 -18.76 9.64
N VAL A 34 9.78 -18.64 8.55
CA VAL A 34 11.24 -18.78 8.57
C VAL A 34 11.88 -17.71 9.44
N PHE A 35 11.54 -16.43 9.26
CA PHE A 35 12.12 -15.37 10.07
C PHE A 35 11.65 -15.42 11.54
N ALA A 36 10.41 -15.84 11.79
CA ALA A 36 9.92 -16.06 13.15
C ALA A 36 10.69 -17.16 13.88
N ALA A 37 11.12 -18.21 13.18
CA ALA A 37 11.89 -19.30 13.75
C ALA A 37 13.39 -18.98 13.91
N LEU A 38 13.98 -18.27 12.93
CA LEU A 38 15.42 -18.05 12.86
C LEU A 38 15.89 -16.75 13.54
N SER A 39 15.00 -15.78 13.72
CA SER A 39 15.35 -14.46 14.28
C SER A 39 14.55 -14.16 15.55
N PRO A 40 15.21 -14.11 16.73
CA PRO A 40 14.52 -13.84 18.00
C PRO A 40 13.94 -12.42 18.07
N VAL A 41 14.42 -11.49 17.25
CA VAL A 41 13.91 -10.11 17.17
C VAL A 41 12.73 -9.95 16.20
N PHE A 42 12.43 -10.94 15.36
CA PHE A 42 11.44 -10.79 14.29
C PHE A 42 10.02 -10.51 14.81
N LEU A 43 9.56 -11.27 15.81
CA LEU A 43 8.22 -11.12 16.40
C LEU A 43 8.13 -10.04 17.47
N THR A 44 9.19 -9.25 17.67
CA THR A 44 9.14 -8.13 18.62
C THR A 44 8.23 -7.03 18.10
N VAL A 45 7.49 -6.38 19.02
CA VAL A 45 6.57 -5.28 18.66
C VAL A 45 7.27 -4.19 17.84
N PRO A 46 8.49 -3.71 18.18
CA PRO A 46 9.17 -2.70 17.39
C PRO A 46 9.45 -3.14 15.94
N ASN A 47 9.85 -4.41 15.75
CA ASN A 47 10.12 -4.94 14.42
C ASN A 47 8.83 -5.13 13.61
N LEU A 48 7.78 -5.68 14.21
CA LEU A 48 6.48 -5.82 13.55
C LEU A 48 5.90 -4.46 13.15
N VAL A 49 5.97 -3.47 14.05
CA VAL A 49 5.54 -2.11 13.74
C VAL A 49 6.36 -1.52 12.59
N ASN A 50 7.68 -1.73 12.57
CA ASN A 50 8.53 -1.26 11.48
C ASN A 50 8.17 -1.92 10.12
N ILE A 51 7.97 -3.24 10.09
CA ILE A 51 7.54 -3.96 8.89
C ILE A 51 6.19 -3.43 8.39
N LEU A 52 5.23 -3.25 9.30
CA LEU A 52 3.90 -2.73 8.96
C LEU A 52 3.97 -1.28 8.47
N GLN A 53 4.78 -0.42 9.07
CA GLN A 53 4.97 0.96 8.62
C GLN A 53 5.59 1.03 7.21
N GLN A 54 6.62 0.24 6.93
CA GLN A 54 7.22 0.18 5.58
C GLN A 54 6.22 -0.36 4.55
N SER A 55 5.44 -1.38 4.92
CA SER A 55 4.41 -1.94 4.04
C SER A 55 3.26 -0.96 3.80
N ALA A 56 2.86 -0.18 4.80
CA ALA A 56 1.80 0.81 4.70
C ALA A 56 2.11 1.91 3.67
N ILE A 57 3.37 2.36 3.59
CA ILE A 57 3.81 3.34 2.59
C ILE A 57 3.55 2.79 1.17
N ASN A 58 4.01 1.57 0.89
CA ASN A 58 3.81 0.93 -0.41
C ASN A 58 2.33 0.71 -0.72
N ALA A 59 1.53 0.32 0.28
CA ALA A 59 0.10 0.12 0.11
C ALA A 59 -0.64 1.43 -0.25
N ILE A 60 -0.35 2.53 0.45
CA ILE A 60 -0.94 3.84 0.17
C ILE A 60 -0.56 4.33 -1.24
N VAL A 61 0.71 4.20 -1.63
CA VAL A 61 1.16 4.58 -2.97
C VAL A 61 0.50 3.71 -4.05
N ALA A 62 0.40 2.39 -3.83
CA ALA A 62 -0.27 1.47 -4.75
C ALA A 62 -1.76 1.81 -4.95
N LEU A 63 -2.46 2.20 -3.88
CA LEU A 63 -3.85 2.67 -3.98
C LEU A 63 -3.95 3.92 -4.86
N GLY A 64 -3.05 4.88 -4.69
CA GLY A 64 -2.98 6.08 -5.54
C GLY A 64 -2.70 5.75 -7.01
N MET A 65 -1.70 4.89 -7.27
CA MET A 65 -1.34 4.45 -8.63
C MET A 65 -2.50 3.73 -9.33
N THR A 66 -3.35 3.02 -8.60
CA THR A 66 -4.50 2.30 -9.18
C THR A 66 -5.44 3.27 -9.91
N LEU A 67 -5.70 4.46 -9.34
CA LEU A 67 -6.55 5.48 -9.96
C LEU A 67 -5.95 6.03 -11.27
N VAL A 68 -4.63 6.18 -11.32
CA VAL A 68 -3.94 6.67 -12.51
C VAL A 68 -3.95 5.62 -13.62
N ILE A 69 -3.65 4.36 -13.30
CA ILE A 69 -3.64 3.26 -14.27
C ILE A 69 -5.01 3.10 -14.93
N ILE A 70 -6.09 3.20 -14.15
CA ILE A 70 -7.46 3.14 -14.68
C ILE A 70 -7.75 4.32 -15.63
N SER A 71 -7.13 5.47 -15.40
CA SER A 71 -7.22 6.66 -16.26
C SER A 71 -6.33 6.56 -17.52
N ALA A 72 -5.71 5.41 -17.78
CA ALA A 72 -4.75 5.16 -18.87
C ALA A 72 -3.51 6.08 -18.85
N GLY A 73 -3.22 6.72 -17.71
CA GLY A 73 -2.03 7.53 -17.51
C GLY A 73 -0.84 6.68 -17.07
N ILE A 74 0.38 7.09 -17.44
CA ILE A 74 1.64 6.54 -16.92
C ILE A 74 2.16 7.55 -15.88
N ASP A 75 1.78 7.37 -14.61
CA ASP A 75 2.23 8.27 -13.54
C ASP A 75 3.48 7.73 -12.83
N LEU A 76 4.63 8.24 -13.28
CA LEU A 76 5.93 8.04 -12.62
C LEU A 76 6.15 9.02 -11.45
N SER A 77 5.28 10.02 -11.26
CA SER A 77 5.47 11.13 -10.31
C SER A 77 5.13 10.78 -8.86
N VAL A 78 4.35 9.71 -8.62
CA VAL A 78 3.93 9.28 -7.27
C VAL A 78 5.10 9.01 -6.31
N GLY A 79 6.21 8.46 -6.82
CA GLY A 79 7.41 8.18 -6.02
C GLY A 79 8.09 9.46 -5.54
N PRO A 80 8.47 10.38 -6.46
CA PRO A 80 9.00 11.69 -6.11
C PRO A 80 8.08 12.52 -5.20
N VAL A 81 6.76 12.49 -5.39
CA VAL A 81 5.81 13.23 -4.53
C VAL A 81 5.78 12.67 -3.10
N ALA A 82 5.79 11.34 -2.94
CA ALA A 82 5.88 10.72 -1.62
C ALA A 82 7.20 11.07 -0.91
N ALA A 83 8.32 11.07 -1.64
CA ALA A 83 9.61 11.47 -1.11
C ALA A 83 9.64 12.96 -0.70
N LEU A 84 9.06 13.84 -1.52
CA LEU A 84 8.93 15.26 -1.19
C LEU A 84 8.11 15.48 0.09
N ALA A 85 6.96 14.82 0.23
CA ALA A 85 6.14 14.92 1.43
C ALA A 85 6.91 14.44 2.69
N ALA A 86 7.68 13.35 2.57
CA ALA A 86 8.52 12.86 3.66
C ALA A 86 9.60 13.88 4.06
N VAL A 87 10.30 14.48 3.09
CA VAL A 87 11.33 15.49 3.34
C VAL A 87 10.75 16.76 3.95
N ILE A 88 9.59 17.24 3.46
CA ILE A 88 8.90 18.40 4.02
C ILE A 88 8.52 18.13 5.48
N CYS A 89 7.88 16.99 5.78
CA CYS A 89 7.52 16.61 7.14
C CYS A 89 8.74 16.57 8.07
N ALA A 90 9.81 15.89 7.64
CA ALA A 90 11.05 15.78 8.40
C ALA A 90 11.70 17.14 8.63
N SER A 91 11.74 18.00 7.60
CA SER A 91 12.33 19.34 7.71
C SER A 91 11.57 20.23 8.69
N MET A 92 10.23 20.18 8.70
CA MET A 92 9.39 20.90 9.65
C MET A 92 9.62 20.40 11.08
N MET A 93 9.72 19.09 11.28
CA MET A 93 10.03 18.50 12.58
C MET A 93 11.42 18.91 13.09
N VAL A 94 12.43 18.92 12.21
CA VAL A 94 13.79 19.41 12.55
C VAL A 94 13.79 20.90 12.90
N ALA A 95 12.94 21.68 12.25
CA ALA A 95 12.73 23.10 12.57
C ALA A 95 11.95 23.35 13.88
N GLY A 96 11.58 22.28 14.61
CA GLY A 96 10.87 22.38 15.89
C GLY A 96 9.36 22.56 15.75
N VAL A 97 8.80 22.40 14.55
CA VAL A 97 7.34 22.45 14.34
C VAL A 97 6.70 21.24 15.02
N PRO A 98 5.59 21.41 15.76
CA PRO A 98 4.88 20.28 16.37
C PRO A 98 4.49 19.22 15.35
N VAL A 99 4.67 17.94 15.70
CA VAL A 99 4.45 16.78 14.81
C VAL A 99 3.10 16.83 14.08
N PRO A 100 1.95 17.12 14.73
CA PRO A 100 0.67 17.18 14.01
C PRO A 100 0.65 18.25 12.91
N VAL A 101 1.30 19.39 13.16
CA VAL A 101 1.37 20.51 12.20
C VAL A 101 2.30 20.16 11.04
N ALA A 102 3.43 19.51 11.32
CA ALA A 102 4.35 19.02 10.29
C ALA A 102 3.68 17.99 9.35
N VAL A 103 2.91 17.07 9.91
CA VAL A 103 2.14 16.08 9.13
C VAL A 103 1.10 16.76 8.25
N ILE A 104 0.30 17.68 8.80
CA ILE A 104 -0.71 18.42 8.02
C ILE A 104 -0.04 19.23 6.90
N GLY A 105 1.06 19.93 7.20
CA GLY A 105 1.82 20.69 6.20
C GLY A 105 2.33 19.82 5.05
N ALA A 106 2.92 18.67 5.38
CA ALA A 106 3.39 17.71 4.38
C ALA A 106 2.26 17.12 3.53
N LEU A 107 1.11 16.79 4.14
CA LEU A 107 -0.06 16.29 3.42
C LEU A 107 -0.64 17.35 2.47
N LEU A 108 -0.72 18.61 2.89
CA LEU A 108 -1.17 19.71 2.04
C LEU A 108 -0.24 19.92 0.85
N CYS A 109 1.07 19.96 1.08
CA CYS A 109 2.06 20.07 0.00
C CYS A 109 1.94 18.88 -0.97
N GLY A 110 1.87 17.65 -0.45
CA GLY A 110 1.70 16.45 -1.27
C GLY A 110 0.41 16.47 -2.11
N ALA A 111 -0.70 16.91 -1.52
CA ALA A 111 -1.97 17.06 -2.23
C ALA A 111 -1.90 18.12 -3.35
N LEU A 112 -1.25 19.26 -3.10
CA LEU A 112 -1.07 20.31 -4.12
C LEU A 112 -0.28 19.79 -5.32
N TYR A 113 0.84 19.10 -5.08
CA TYR A 113 1.61 18.47 -6.15
C TYR A 113 0.85 17.34 -6.84
N GLY A 114 0.08 16.55 -6.10
CA GLY A 114 -0.79 15.52 -6.67
C GLY A 114 -1.85 16.09 -7.61
N VAL A 115 -2.50 17.20 -7.23
CA VAL A 115 -3.45 17.92 -8.09
C VAL A 115 -2.76 18.46 -9.33
N PHE A 116 -1.59 19.09 -9.16
CA PHE A 116 -0.82 19.61 -10.28
C PHE A 116 -0.46 18.50 -11.30
N ASN A 117 0.03 17.35 -10.81
CA ASN A 117 0.35 16.21 -11.67
C ASN A 117 -0.90 15.62 -12.32
N GLY A 118 -2.01 15.52 -11.59
CA GLY A 118 -3.29 15.05 -12.14
C GLY A 118 -3.81 15.94 -13.26
N VAL A 119 -3.69 17.27 -13.14
CA VAL A 119 -4.07 18.22 -14.20
C VAL A 119 -3.16 18.11 -15.42
N LEU A 120 -1.87 17.81 -15.26
CA LEU A 120 -0.93 17.67 -16.37
C LEU A 120 -1.09 16.35 -17.14
N ILE A 121 -1.58 15.30 -16.48
CA ILE A 121 -1.79 13.97 -17.08
C ILE A 121 -3.17 13.89 -17.78
N ALA A 122 -4.16 14.63 -17.29
CA ALA A 122 -5.53 14.66 -17.81
C ALA A 122 -5.66 15.25 -19.23
#